data_AF-A0A838J8Y6-F1
#
_entry.id   AF-A0A838J8Y6-F1
#
_cell.length_a   1.000
_cell.length_b   1.000
_cell.length_c   1.000
_cell.angle_alpha   90.00
_cell.angle_beta   90.00
_cell.angle_gamma   90.00
#
_symmetry.space_group_name_H-M   'P 1'
#
loop_
_entity.id
_entity.type
_entity.pdbx_description
1 polymer ?
#
loop_
_entity_poly.entity_id
_entity_poly.type
_entity_poly.pdbx_seq_one_letter_code
_entity_poly.pdbx_strand_id
1 'polypeptide(L)'
;MSHIVEAKTKITYPNVGEFLSQFRQGGSEAVAQLPFIALLRQAVMMVAKNQGGSVESYYLDYYHRQHATNTGLALHIPPQANTPRNHALERGIGLSIDETTGVLTFVGDPYRVEEFYAKMQQHIVQTYAALAYSAAMRLEQYQHVVVRAEQETLVVSGEIYA
;
A
#
# COMPACT_ATOMS: atom_id res chain seq x y z
N MET A 1 3.39 -22.70 -18.21
CA MET A 1 2.27 -21.75 -18.08
C MET A 1 2.41 -21.07 -16.73
N SER A 2 2.53 -19.74 -16.71
CA SER A 2 2.64 -18.96 -15.47
C SER A 2 1.23 -18.81 -14.88
N HIS A 3 0.96 -19.44 -13.73
CA HIS A 3 -0.27 -19.22 -12.98
C HIS A 3 -0.08 -17.97 -12.13
N ILE A 4 -0.39 -16.79 -12.69
CA ILE A 4 -0.52 -15.56 -11.91
C ILE A 4 -1.96 -15.51 -11.41
N VAL A 5 -2.19 -15.83 -10.15
CA VAL A 5 -3.48 -15.59 -9.48
C VAL A 5 -3.41 -14.21 -8.85
N GLU A 6 -3.90 -13.21 -9.57
CA GLU A 6 -3.94 -11.82 -9.09
C GLU A 6 -5.13 -11.64 -8.15
N ALA A 7 -4.90 -11.68 -6.83
CA ALA A 7 -5.85 -11.13 -5.86
C ALA A 7 -5.87 -9.60 -6.02
N LYS A 8 -6.89 -9.08 -6.70
CA LYS A 8 -6.99 -7.65 -7.05
C LYS A 8 -7.89 -6.91 -6.06
N THR A 9 -7.28 -6.16 -5.15
CA THR A 9 -7.97 -5.02 -4.54
C THR A 9 -7.76 -3.81 -5.44
N LYS A 10 -8.85 -3.30 -6.03
CA LYS A 10 -8.83 -2.17 -6.95
C LYS A 10 -9.21 -0.90 -6.21
N ILE A 11 -8.30 0.08 -6.18
CA ILE A 11 -8.61 1.45 -5.78
C ILE A 11 -8.46 2.32 -7.02
N THR A 12 -9.50 3.11 -7.33
CA THR A 12 -9.52 3.97 -8.52
C THR A 12 -9.39 5.43 -8.10
N TYR A 13 -8.46 6.16 -8.71
CA TYR A 13 -8.29 7.60 -8.56
C TYR A 13 -8.83 8.33 -9.80
N PRO A 14 -10.09 8.80 -9.81
CA PRO A 14 -10.75 9.27 -11.03
C PRO A 14 -10.07 10.49 -11.67
N ASN A 15 -9.37 11.31 -10.87
CA ASN A 15 -8.74 12.55 -11.34
C ASN A 15 -7.22 12.38 -11.58
N VAL A 16 -6.70 11.15 -11.68
CA VAL A 16 -5.25 10.92 -11.82
C VAL A 16 -4.66 11.64 -13.04
N GLY A 17 -5.37 11.64 -14.17
CA GLY A 17 -4.88 12.25 -15.41
C GLY A 17 -4.77 13.77 -15.30
N GLU A 18 -5.72 14.39 -14.60
CA GLU A 18 -5.66 15.82 -14.29
C GLU A 18 -4.46 16.14 -13.39
N PHE A 19 -4.24 15.37 -12.32
CA PHE A 19 -3.10 15.57 -11.44
C PHE A 19 -1.78 15.39 -12.18
N LEU A 20 -1.62 14.32 -12.95
CA LEU A 20 -0.41 14.06 -13.72
C LEU A 20 -0.13 15.17 -14.75
N SER A 21 -1.17 15.76 -15.35
CA SER A 21 -1.01 16.89 -16.29
C SER A 21 -0.41 18.16 -15.65
N GLN A 22 -0.53 18.32 -14.32
CA GLN A 22 0.04 19.45 -13.58
C GLN A 22 1.55 19.28 -13.35
N PHE A 23 2.07 18.07 -13.40
CA PHE A 23 3.50 17.78 -13.33
C PHE A 23 4.08 17.85 -14.74
N ARG A 24 4.87 18.90 -15.03
CA ARG A 24 5.43 19.22 -16.36
C ARG A 24 6.35 18.13 -16.97
N GLN A 25 6.56 17.03 -16.27
CA GLN A 25 7.34 15.88 -16.71
C GLN A 25 6.44 14.65 -16.61
N GLY A 26 5.78 14.30 -17.70
CA GLY A 26 4.96 13.10 -17.79
C GLY A 26 5.84 11.86 -17.68
N GLY A 27 5.56 11.01 -16.70
CA GLY A 27 6.26 9.74 -16.49
C GLY A 27 6.03 9.19 -15.09
N SER A 28 6.56 7.99 -14.86
CA SER A 28 6.46 7.27 -13.59
C SER A 28 6.93 8.08 -12.38
N GLU A 29 7.85 9.02 -12.55
CA GLU A 29 8.34 9.89 -11.48
C GLU A 29 7.28 10.88 -10.96
N ALA A 30 6.33 11.29 -11.79
CA ALA A 30 5.23 12.17 -11.38
C ALA A 30 4.22 11.43 -10.50
N VAL A 31 4.02 10.14 -10.74
CA VAL A 31 3.12 9.30 -9.93
C VAL A 31 3.58 9.28 -8.47
N ALA A 32 4.88 9.11 -8.22
CA ALA A 32 5.44 9.10 -6.87
C ALA A 32 5.24 10.44 -6.10
N GLN A 33 4.94 11.53 -6.80
CA GLN A 33 4.74 12.87 -6.23
C GLN A 33 3.27 13.21 -5.97
N LEU A 34 2.33 12.33 -6.34
CA LEU A 34 0.90 12.56 -6.11
C LEU A 34 0.60 12.70 -4.60
N PRO A 35 -0.27 13.65 -4.19
CA PRO A 35 -0.46 13.98 -2.78
C PRO A 35 -0.98 12.81 -1.94
N PHE A 36 -1.80 11.93 -2.51
CA PHE A 36 -2.32 10.75 -1.82
C PHE A 36 -1.28 9.61 -1.70
N ILE A 37 -0.17 9.65 -2.44
CA ILE A 37 0.94 8.71 -2.28
C ILE A 37 1.66 8.90 -0.96
N ALA A 38 1.64 10.10 -0.36
CA ALA A 38 2.19 10.31 0.98
C ALA A 38 1.47 9.46 2.04
N LEU A 39 0.13 9.41 1.99
CA LEU A 39 -0.67 8.57 2.89
C LEU A 39 -0.47 7.08 2.59
N LEU A 40 -0.36 6.71 1.31
CA LEU A 40 -0.08 5.32 0.92
C LEU A 40 1.31 4.87 1.39
N ARG A 41 2.33 5.73 1.25
CA ARG A 41 3.69 5.50 1.75
C ARG A 41 3.67 5.30 3.25
N GLN A 42 2.94 6.14 3.99
CA GLN A 42 2.80 5.99 5.44
C GLN A 42 2.11 4.67 5.81
N ALA A 43 1.06 4.27 5.08
CA ALA A 43 0.39 2.99 5.30
C ALA A 43 1.35 1.81 5.10
N VAL A 44 2.08 1.79 3.99
CA VAL A 44 3.05 0.73 3.68
C VAL A 44 4.19 0.70 4.71
N MET A 45 4.70 1.86 5.13
CA MET A 45 5.72 1.96 6.19
C MET A 45 5.22 1.44 7.54
N MET A 46 3.96 1.71 7.91
CA MET A 46 3.36 1.20 9.15
C MET A 46 3.22 -0.32 9.10
N VAL A 47 2.74 -0.86 7.98
CA VAL A 47 2.65 -2.32 7.79
C VAL A 47 4.05 -2.96 7.82
N ALA A 48 5.02 -2.37 7.11
CA ALA A 48 6.41 -2.84 7.13
C ALA A 48 6.95 -2.88 8.56
N LYS A 49 6.84 -1.78 9.31
CA LYS A 49 7.30 -1.71 10.70
C LYS A 49 6.64 -2.77 11.59
N ASN A 50 5.32 -2.95 11.47
CA ASN A 50 4.57 -3.90 12.29
C ASN A 50 4.94 -5.37 11.98
N GLN A 51 5.45 -5.65 10.78
CA GLN A 51 5.83 -6.99 10.37
C GLN A 51 7.36 -7.20 10.34
N GLY A 52 8.15 -6.22 10.79
CA GLY A 52 9.62 -6.28 10.74
C GLY A 52 10.19 -6.29 9.31
N GLY A 53 9.52 -5.61 8.39
CA GLY A 53 9.90 -5.45 6.99
C GLY A 53 10.50 -4.07 6.65
N SER A 54 10.76 -3.85 5.37
CA SER A 54 11.23 -2.58 4.79
C SER A 54 10.34 -2.14 3.63
N VAL A 55 10.52 -0.87 3.23
CA VAL A 55 9.90 -0.31 2.01
C VAL A 55 11.01 -0.01 1.02
N GLU A 56 10.94 -0.65 -0.13
CA GLU A 56 11.88 -0.49 -1.25
C GLU A 56 11.16 0.16 -2.44
N SER A 57 11.91 0.51 -3.49
CA SER A 57 11.36 1.05 -4.74
C SER A 57 11.01 -0.03 -5.78
N TYR A 58 11.36 -1.30 -5.50
CA TYR A 58 11.27 -2.41 -6.44
C TYR A 58 10.68 -3.65 -5.77
N TYR A 59 10.14 -4.57 -6.56
CA TYR A 59 9.83 -5.95 -6.15
C TYR A 59 10.61 -6.94 -7.02
N LEU A 60 10.62 -8.21 -6.65
CA LEU A 60 11.31 -9.29 -7.35
C LEU A 60 10.32 -10.24 -8.01
N ASP A 61 10.67 -10.76 -9.19
CA ASP A 61 9.97 -11.90 -9.79
C ASP A 61 10.50 -13.25 -9.27
N TYR A 62 9.94 -14.34 -9.78
CA TYR A 62 10.37 -15.71 -9.47
C TYR A 62 11.88 -15.93 -9.67
N TYR A 63 12.48 -15.26 -10.65
CA TYR A 63 13.90 -15.34 -11.00
C TYR A 63 14.75 -14.30 -10.27
N HIS A 64 14.21 -13.63 -9.25
CA HIS A 64 14.87 -12.59 -8.48
C HIS A 64 15.30 -11.37 -9.31
N ARG A 65 14.64 -11.10 -10.44
CA ARG A 65 14.87 -9.88 -11.20
C ARG A 65 14.09 -8.74 -10.57
N GLN A 66 14.73 -7.58 -10.44
CA GLN A 66 14.12 -6.38 -9.89
C GLN A 66 13.19 -5.71 -10.90
N HIS A 67 12.01 -5.33 -10.44
CA HIS A 67 11.00 -4.58 -11.17
C HIS A 67 10.65 -3.33 -10.38
N ALA A 68 10.89 -2.16 -10.96
CA ALA A 68 10.56 -0.89 -10.33
C ALA A 68 9.05 -0.65 -10.27
N THR A 69 8.61 0.03 -9.23
CA THR A 69 7.22 0.50 -9.09
C THR A 69 7.15 1.98 -9.42
N ASN A 70 6.13 2.43 -10.17
CA ASN A 70 5.99 3.85 -10.49
C ASN A 70 5.56 4.70 -9.28
N THR A 71 5.06 4.08 -8.21
CA THR A 71 4.83 4.77 -6.93
C THR A 71 6.11 4.87 -6.07
N GLY A 72 7.15 4.09 -6.40
CA GLY A 72 8.34 3.92 -5.56
C GLY A 72 8.01 3.29 -4.19
N LEU A 73 7.05 2.35 -4.17
CA LEU A 73 6.58 1.64 -2.98
C LEU A 73 6.52 0.14 -3.24
N ALA A 74 7.36 -0.60 -2.53
CA ALA A 74 7.28 -2.04 -2.44
C ALA A 74 7.54 -2.50 -0.99
N LEU A 75 6.66 -3.34 -0.46
CA LEU A 75 6.81 -3.92 0.88
C LEU A 75 7.66 -5.18 0.80
N HIS A 76 8.78 -5.24 1.52
CA HIS A 76 9.57 -6.46 1.71
C HIS A 76 9.51 -6.91 3.16
N ILE A 77 9.36 -8.22 3.40
CA ILE A 77 9.40 -8.81 4.75
C ILE A 77 10.42 -9.95 4.73
N PRO A 78 11.57 -9.82 5.38
CA PRO A 78 12.56 -10.89 5.42
C PRO A 78 12.09 -12.07 6.30
N PRO A 79 12.64 -13.28 6.13
CA PRO A 79 12.38 -14.40 7.03
C PRO A 79 12.85 -14.06 8.45
N GLN A 80 12.04 -14.42 9.45
CA GLN A 80 12.37 -14.19 10.86
C GLN A 80 12.54 -15.53 11.57
N ALA A 81 13.43 -15.58 12.57
CA ALA A 81 13.79 -16.83 13.24
C ALA A 81 12.60 -17.55 13.90
N ASN A 82 11.58 -16.80 14.32
CA ASN A 82 10.43 -17.30 15.07
C ASN A 82 9.11 -17.30 14.26
N THR A 83 9.17 -17.11 12.94
CA THR A 83 7.98 -17.13 12.09
C THR A 83 8.09 -18.20 11.01
N PRO A 84 6.96 -18.81 10.58
CA PRO A 84 6.94 -19.70 9.44
C PRO A 84 7.53 -19.04 8.18
N ARG A 85 8.23 -19.81 7.32
CA ARG A 85 8.79 -19.27 6.07
C ARG A 85 7.77 -18.64 5.14
N ASN A 86 6.52 -19.10 5.18
CA ASN A 86 5.42 -18.53 4.41
C ASN A 86 4.90 -17.19 4.98
N HIS A 87 5.48 -16.69 6.08
CA HIS A 87 5.26 -15.34 6.65
C HIS A 87 6.39 -14.37 6.28
N ALA A 88 7.11 -14.65 5.18
CA ALA A 88 8.09 -13.76 4.59
C ALA A 88 7.63 -13.30 3.21
N LEU A 89 7.99 -12.07 2.85
CA LEU A 89 7.82 -11.49 1.51
C LEU A 89 9.20 -11.07 1.00
N GLU A 90 10.08 -12.04 0.78
CA GLU A 90 11.44 -11.82 0.27
C GLU A 90 11.41 -11.10 -1.08
N ARG A 91 10.47 -11.51 -1.95
CA ARG A 91 10.25 -10.91 -3.27
C ARG A 91 9.45 -9.61 -3.25
N GLY A 92 8.82 -9.30 -2.12
CA GLY A 92 8.06 -8.09 -1.90
C GLY A 92 6.74 -7.97 -2.65
N ILE A 93 6.00 -6.91 -2.31
CA ILE A 93 4.73 -6.49 -2.90
C ILE A 93 4.88 -5.06 -3.39
N GLY A 94 5.00 -4.88 -4.70
CA GLY A 94 5.00 -3.56 -5.32
C GLY A 94 3.61 -2.96 -5.41
N LEU A 95 3.54 -1.64 -5.40
CA LEU A 95 2.32 -0.88 -5.64
C LEU A 95 2.51 -0.05 -6.92
N SER A 96 1.67 -0.26 -7.91
CA SER A 96 1.74 0.47 -9.18
C SER A 96 0.40 1.11 -9.50
N ILE A 97 0.44 2.33 -10.06
CA ILE A 97 -0.76 3.02 -10.54
C ILE A 97 -0.76 3.02 -12.05
N ASP A 98 -1.85 2.60 -12.66
CA ASP A 98 -2.08 2.84 -14.09
C ASP A 98 -2.30 4.34 -14.30
N GLU A 99 -1.41 4.97 -15.06
CA GLU A 99 -1.40 6.42 -15.32
C GLU A 99 -2.60 6.89 -16.16
N THR A 100 -3.22 5.97 -16.92
CA THR A 100 -4.40 6.25 -17.74
C THR A 100 -5.68 6.07 -16.94
N THR A 101 -5.79 4.97 -16.21
CA THR A 101 -7.05 4.60 -15.52
C THR A 101 -7.10 5.01 -14.06
N GLY A 102 -5.97 5.40 -13.47
CA GLY A 102 -5.84 5.73 -12.05
C GLY A 102 -5.99 4.53 -11.14
N VAL A 103 -5.80 3.32 -11.66
CA VAL A 103 -6.01 2.09 -10.91
C VAL A 103 -4.74 1.72 -10.15
N LEU A 104 -4.83 1.70 -8.82
CA LEU A 104 -3.80 1.10 -7.96
C LEU A 104 -3.88 -0.42 -8.04
N THR A 105 -2.74 -1.05 -8.31
CA THR A 105 -2.58 -2.50 -8.38
C THR A 105 -1.40 -2.93 -7.52
N PHE A 106 -1.60 -4.01 -6.76
CA PHE A 106 -0.50 -4.72 -6.11
C PHE A 106 0.16 -5.67 -7.11
N VAL A 107 1.47 -5.55 -7.28
CA VAL A 107 2.28 -6.33 -8.23
C VAL A 107 3.36 -7.11 -7.48
N GLY A 108 3.65 -8.32 -7.94
CA GLY A 108 4.60 -9.20 -7.24
C GLY A 108 4.36 -10.67 -7.56
N ASP A 109 5.28 -11.52 -7.13
CA ASP A 109 5.18 -12.97 -7.23
C ASP A 109 4.83 -13.60 -5.87
N PRO A 110 3.57 -14.01 -5.65
CA PRO A 110 3.11 -14.58 -4.38
C PRO A 110 3.44 -16.07 -4.23
N TYR A 111 4.14 -16.71 -5.16
CA TYR A 111 4.37 -18.16 -5.14
C TYR A 111 4.88 -18.68 -3.78
N ARG A 112 4.15 -19.60 -3.14
CA ARG A 112 4.38 -20.19 -1.80
C ARG A 112 4.06 -19.29 -0.59
N VAL A 113 3.54 -18.09 -0.82
CA VAL A 113 3.19 -17.11 0.23
C VAL A 113 1.84 -16.43 -0.05
N GLU A 114 0.97 -17.06 -0.83
CA GLU A 114 -0.25 -16.47 -1.40
C GLU A 114 -1.20 -15.90 -0.34
N GLU A 115 -1.45 -16.66 0.74
CA GLU A 115 -2.31 -16.24 1.84
C GLU A 115 -1.72 -15.04 2.59
N PHE A 116 -0.41 -15.08 2.89
CA PHE A 116 0.28 -14.01 3.59
C PHE A 116 0.37 -12.75 2.73
N TYR A 117 0.60 -12.92 1.42
CA TYR A 117 0.58 -11.86 0.42
C TYR A 117 -0.78 -11.16 0.40
N ALA A 118 -1.88 -11.91 0.29
CA ALA A 118 -3.23 -11.36 0.33
C ALA A 118 -3.54 -10.65 1.64
N LYS A 119 -3.10 -11.20 2.78
CA LYS A 119 -3.24 -10.56 4.09
C LYS A 119 -2.50 -9.22 4.16
N MET A 120 -1.28 -9.14 3.62
CA MET A 120 -0.51 -7.89 3.59
C MET A 120 -1.15 -6.83 2.68
N GLN A 121 -1.72 -7.23 1.54
CA GLN A 121 -2.52 -6.32 0.70
C GLN A 121 -3.68 -5.72 1.50
N GLN A 122 -4.44 -6.56 2.23
CA GLN A 122 -5.56 -6.11 3.06
C GLN A 122 -5.11 -5.14 4.16
N HIS A 123 -4.02 -5.46 4.87
CA HIS A 123 -3.47 -4.58 5.90
C HIS A 123 -3.06 -3.21 5.33
N ILE A 124 -2.43 -3.17 4.16
CA ILE A 124 -2.05 -1.91 3.50
C ILE A 124 -3.31 -1.10 3.16
N VAL A 125 -4.32 -1.72 2.55
CA VAL A 125 -5.56 -1.05 2.16
C VAL A 125 -6.31 -0.51 3.37
N GLN A 126 -6.45 -1.30 4.44
CA GLN A 126 -7.12 -0.88 5.67
C GLN A 126 -6.39 0.27 6.36
N THR A 127 -5.05 0.18 6.43
CA THR A 127 -4.23 1.25 7.03
C THR A 127 -4.34 2.54 6.21
N TYR A 128 -4.28 2.45 4.88
CA TYR A 128 -4.47 3.59 3.99
C TYR A 128 -5.85 4.22 4.16
N ALA A 129 -6.92 3.42 4.19
CA ALA A 129 -8.28 3.92 4.39
C ALA A 129 -8.44 4.63 5.74
N ALA A 130 -7.88 4.08 6.82
CA ALA A 130 -7.91 4.71 8.14
C ALA A 130 -7.15 6.05 8.17
N LEU A 131 -5.97 6.12 7.53
CA LEU A 131 -5.21 7.36 7.41
C LEU A 131 -5.93 8.41 6.58
N ALA A 132 -6.51 8.01 5.44
CA ALA A 132 -7.29 8.89 4.58
C ALA A 132 -8.54 9.43 5.29
N TYR A 133 -9.25 8.58 6.02
CA TYR A 133 -10.39 8.98 6.82
C TYR A 133 -9.99 9.95 7.95
N SER A 134 -8.90 9.67 8.67
CA SER A 134 -8.39 10.57 9.71
C SER A 134 -7.97 11.93 9.13
N ALA A 135 -7.34 11.96 7.95
CA ALA A 135 -7.00 13.19 7.26
C ALA A 135 -8.26 13.99 6.86
N ALA A 136 -9.29 13.33 6.33
CA ALA A 136 -10.57 13.96 6.00
C ALA A 136 -11.25 14.56 7.24
N MET A 137 -11.33 13.82 8.34
CA MET A 137 -11.93 14.33 9.59
C MET A 137 -11.21 15.57 10.13
N ARG A 138 -9.87 15.62 10.03
CA ARG A 138 -9.09 16.79 10.43
C ARG A 138 -9.37 18.02 9.56
N LEU A 139 -9.56 17.83 8.26
CA LEU A 139 -9.86 18.93 7.33
C LEU A 139 -11.24 19.52 7.60
N GLU A 140 -12.22 18.68 7.92
CA GLU A 140 -13.59 19.07 8.25
C GLU A 140 -13.76 19.55 9.71
N GLN A 141 -12.65 19.73 10.45
CA GLN A 141 -12.63 20.15 11.86
C GLN A 141 -13.40 19.25 12.83
N TYR A 142 -13.72 18.01 12.44
CA TYR A 142 -14.32 17.04 13.37
C TYR A 142 -13.30 16.63 14.45
N GLN A 143 -13.77 16.54 15.70
CA GLN A 143 -12.99 15.87 16.75
C GLN A 143 -12.89 14.39 16.40
N HIS A 144 -11.67 13.89 16.22
CA HIS A 144 -11.39 12.49 15.96
C HIS A 144 -10.87 11.86 17.24
N VAL A 145 -11.60 10.87 17.76
CA VAL A 145 -11.12 10.04 18.86
C VAL A 145 -10.36 8.88 18.24
N VAL A 146 -9.05 8.86 18.44
CA VAL A 146 -8.23 7.68 18.13
C VAL A 146 -8.27 6.79 19.37
N VAL A 147 -9.24 5.88 19.41
CA VAL A 147 -9.26 4.87 20.47
C VAL A 147 -8.39 3.71 20.04
N ARG A 148 -7.29 3.48 20.77
CA ARG A 148 -6.53 2.25 20.65
C ARG A 148 -7.38 1.14 21.30
N ALA A 149 -8.11 0.38 20.49
CA ALA A 149 -8.81 -0.78 21.01
C ALA A 149 -7.78 -1.82 21.46
N GLU A 150 -8.08 -2.54 22.55
CA GLU A 150 -7.28 -3.70 22.94
C GLU A 150 -7.19 -4.66 21.73
N GLN A 151 -5.96 -5.09 21.39
CA GLN A 151 -5.60 -5.90 20.20
C GLN A 151 -5.20 -5.15 18.91
N GLU A 152 -4.41 -4.07 19.02
CA GLU A 152 -3.70 -3.43 17.88
C GLU A 152 -4.59 -2.82 16.78
N THR A 153 -5.91 -2.76 17.00
CA THR A 153 -6.86 -2.14 16.07
C THR A 153 -6.95 -0.64 16.31
N LEU A 154 -6.69 0.15 15.26
CA LEU A 154 -6.95 1.58 15.24
C LEU A 154 -8.42 1.80 14.86
N VAL A 155 -9.26 2.21 15.81
CA VAL A 155 -10.62 2.65 15.52
C VAL A 155 -10.59 4.18 15.37
N VAL A 156 -10.93 4.65 14.17
CA VAL A 156 -11.10 6.08 13.89
C VAL A 156 -12.60 6.33 13.73
N SER A 157 -13.22 6.99 14.71
CA SER A 157 -14.62 7.39 14.67
C SER A 157 -14.72 8.92 14.66
N GLY A 158 -15.55 9.47 13.78
CA GLY A 158 -15.98 10.86 13.83
C GLY A 158 -17.22 10.99 14.72
N GLU A 159 -17.16 11.87 15.71
CA GLU A 159 -18.34 12.25 16.49
C GLU A 159 -18.90 13.58 15.96
N ILE A 160 -20.16 13.56 15.52
CA ILE A 160 -20.92 14.78 15.20
C ILE A 160 -21.70 15.13 16.47
N TYR A 161 -21.28 16.19 17.16
CA TYR A 161 -22.13 16.80 18.18
C TYR A 161 -23.13 17.70 17.45
N ALA A 162 -24.40 17.29 17.46
CA ALA A 162 -25.54 18.12 17.06
C ALA A 162 -26.11 18.85 18.28
#